data_AF-A0A7K5ZUA3-F1
#
_entry.id   AF-A0A7K5ZUA3-F1
#
_cell.length_a   1.000
_cell.length_b   1.000
_cell.length_c   1.000
_cell.angle_alpha   90.00
_cell.angle_beta   90.00
_cell.angle_gamma   90.00
#
_symmetry.space_group_name_H-M   'P 1'
#
loop_
_entity.id
_entity.type
_entity.pdbx_description
1 polymer ?
#
loop_
_entity_poly.entity_id
_entity_poly.type
_entity_poly.pdbx_seq_one_letter_code
_entity_poly.pdbx_strand_id
1 'polypeptide(L)'
;LGIHVLLTVTITLSPVTAAAWSENEVPGEDEYPPMWDLAPENLLDFPVKNNKIVINAWNYQERLGVYKSLLNSSAKYFSAFGPQNTGNILWGLPLQHAWQFRTGRLADPSGATSCGYEDGDLLCQSVRSWWSCMNYYLAVIPFLGAVEAGLFGQLPFEVEILPPEDQKDDFCYSVADCWSRMPKLMDDWKAFFEVNNVTFFSPTHPATSSSFKLDHALGLMWKAHVTSIAYALPKFQDSLKYLSDPEANFGEDWSNAVEFLAATHFNTDLPTTNKFQVFLPPRMLVEGDVLSSISDFSPQQNKVLVSLRALHKANKLTGGLPLKLWQKAMSTEAGREIGRKLIESLTSS
;
A
#
# COMPACT_ATOMS: atom_id res chain seq x y z
N LEU A 1 -3.76 15.48 42.95
CA LEU A 1 -2.33 15.12 43.10
C LEU A 1 -2.29 13.71 43.67
N GLY A 2 -1.71 12.69 43.08
CA GLY A 2 -0.98 12.56 41.83
C GLY A 2 -0.79 11.07 41.53
N ILE A 3 -0.84 10.75 40.25
CA ILE A 3 0.07 9.86 39.50
C ILE A 3 0.45 8.55 40.19
N HIS A 4 -0.19 7.44 39.81
CA HIS A 4 0.44 6.12 39.63
C HIS A 4 -0.53 5.13 38.95
N VAL A 5 -0.57 5.13 37.62
CA VAL A 5 -0.93 3.95 36.82
C VAL A 5 -0.04 3.98 35.58
N LEU A 6 1.13 3.33 35.67
CA LEU A 6 1.99 3.06 34.53
C LEU A 6 2.05 1.54 34.36
N LEU A 7 1.60 1.11 33.19
CA LEU A 7 1.73 -0.19 32.54
C LEU A 7 2.79 -1.14 33.14
N THR A 8 2.30 -2.26 33.69
CA THR A 8 3.05 -3.51 33.76
C THR A 8 2.09 -4.64 33.40
N VAL A 9 2.08 -5.02 32.12
CA VAL A 9 1.55 -6.32 31.70
C VAL A 9 2.76 -7.21 31.50
N THR A 10 3.03 -8.05 32.48
CA THR A 10 3.97 -9.16 32.40
C THR A 10 3.40 -10.20 31.43
N ILE A 11 3.89 -10.23 30.20
CA ILE A 11 3.57 -11.30 29.24
C ILE A 11 4.43 -12.51 29.62
N THR A 12 3.80 -13.52 30.22
CA THR A 12 4.38 -14.86 30.32
C THR A 12 4.35 -15.49 28.94
N LEU A 13 5.51 -15.56 28.28
CA LEU A 13 5.69 -16.24 27.00
C LEU A 13 5.48 -17.75 27.20
N SER A 14 4.38 -18.28 26.68
CA SER A 14 4.27 -19.71 26.39
C SER A 14 4.91 -19.97 25.02
N PRO A 15 5.68 -21.07 24.82
CA PRO A 15 6.26 -21.37 23.53
C PRO A 15 5.16 -21.88 22.61
N VAL A 16 4.61 -21.00 21.78
CA VAL A 16 3.74 -21.41 20.66
C VAL A 16 4.65 -21.71 19.48
N THR A 17 4.62 -22.96 19.03
CA THR A 17 5.29 -23.42 17.82
C THR A 17 4.75 -22.64 16.62
N ALA A 18 5.59 -21.77 16.06
CA ALA A 18 5.36 -21.21 14.73
C ALA A 18 5.41 -22.39 13.73
N ALA A 19 4.32 -22.64 13.02
CA ALA A 19 4.36 -23.50 11.86
C ALA A 19 5.26 -22.82 10.82
N ALA A 20 6.42 -23.39 10.56
CA ALA A 20 7.30 -22.97 9.49
C ALA A 20 6.58 -23.18 8.16
N TRP A 21 6.43 -22.11 7.38
CA TRP A 21 6.00 -22.23 5.99
C TRP A 21 7.08 -22.99 5.22
N SER A 22 6.67 -24.04 4.51
CA SER A 22 7.53 -24.83 3.66
C SER A 22 8.06 -23.95 2.52
N GLU A 23 9.38 -23.91 2.32
CA GLU A 23 10.05 -23.15 1.25
C GLU A 23 9.65 -23.59 -0.18
N ASN A 24 8.73 -24.56 -0.34
CA ASN A 24 8.34 -25.19 -1.61
C ASN A 24 6.85 -25.06 -1.98
N GLU A 25 6.02 -24.29 -1.26
CA GLU A 25 4.64 -24.05 -1.73
C GLU A 25 4.60 -22.97 -2.81
N VAL A 26 4.15 -23.36 -4.01
CA VAL A 26 3.78 -22.41 -5.07
C VAL A 26 2.50 -21.71 -4.62
N PRO A 27 2.44 -20.37 -4.63
CA PRO A 27 1.23 -19.63 -4.25
C PRO A 27 0.01 -20.13 -5.02
N GLY A 28 -1.12 -20.34 -4.34
CA GLY A 28 -2.39 -20.68 -4.99
C GLY A 28 -2.92 -19.53 -5.87
N GLU A 29 -3.79 -19.81 -6.85
CA GLU A 29 -4.44 -18.77 -7.68
C GLU A 29 -5.14 -17.68 -6.84
N ASP A 30 -5.65 -18.04 -5.67
CA ASP A 30 -6.32 -17.12 -4.72
C ASP A 30 -5.38 -16.13 -4.01
N GLU A 31 -4.05 -16.31 -4.11
CA GLU A 31 -3.06 -15.46 -3.47
C GLU A 31 -2.72 -14.21 -4.28
N TYR A 32 -3.02 -14.21 -5.59
CA TYR A 32 -2.75 -13.08 -6.48
C TYR A 32 -3.97 -12.14 -6.58
N PRO A 33 -3.75 -10.87 -6.98
CA PRO A 33 -4.83 -9.97 -7.34
C PRO A 33 -5.79 -10.57 -8.39
N PRO A 34 -7.10 -10.28 -8.34
CA PRO A 34 -8.01 -10.62 -9.42
C PRO A 34 -7.49 -10.13 -10.76
N MET A 35 -7.63 -10.94 -11.82
CA MET A 35 -7.15 -10.63 -13.17
C MET A 35 -5.63 -10.45 -13.29
N TRP A 36 -4.84 -10.99 -12.35
CA TRP A 36 -3.38 -10.90 -12.38
C TRP A 36 -2.77 -11.38 -13.70
N ASP A 37 -3.24 -12.49 -14.24
CA ASP A 37 -2.72 -13.06 -15.49
C ASP A 37 -3.16 -12.29 -16.74
N LEU A 38 -4.25 -11.52 -16.64
CA LEU A 38 -4.74 -10.67 -17.74
C LEU A 38 -4.10 -9.28 -17.73
N ALA A 39 -3.55 -8.84 -16.60
CA ALA A 39 -2.90 -7.56 -16.49
C ALA A 39 -1.58 -7.50 -17.30
N PRO A 40 -1.28 -6.36 -17.96
CA PRO A 40 -0.01 -6.14 -18.65
C PRO A 40 1.19 -6.56 -17.80
N GLU A 41 2.09 -7.35 -18.37
CA GLU A 41 3.22 -7.92 -17.62
C GLU A 41 4.35 -6.89 -17.50
N ASN A 42 4.55 -6.08 -18.55
CA ASN A 42 5.59 -5.07 -18.63
C ASN A 42 5.12 -3.80 -19.35
N LEU A 43 5.95 -2.75 -19.33
CA LEU A 43 5.59 -1.46 -19.94
C LEU A 43 5.32 -1.50 -21.45
N LEU A 44 5.94 -2.44 -22.17
CA LEU A 44 5.76 -2.59 -23.61
C LEU A 44 4.45 -3.29 -24.00
N ASP A 45 3.75 -3.88 -23.02
CA ASP A 45 2.45 -4.52 -23.24
C ASP A 45 1.31 -3.49 -23.24
N PHE A 46 1.57 -2.27 -22.80
CA PHE A 46 0.61 -1.17 -22.85
C PHE A 46 0.52 -0.57 -24.26
N PRO A 47 -0.65 -0.01 -24.63
CA PRO A 47 -0.83 0.61 -25.93
C PRO A 47 0.11 1.80 -26.16
N VAL A 48 0.71 1.85 -27.36
CA VAL A 48 1.48 3.02 -27.82
C VAL A 48 0.59 3.91 -28.68
N LYS A 49 0.46 5.19 -28.30
CA LYS A 49 -0.26 6.21 -29.08
C LYS A 49 0.60 7.47 -29.16
N ASN A 50 0.70 8.07 -30.36
CA ASN A 50 1.50 9.27 -30.59
C ASN A 50 2.94 9.19 -30.03
N ASN A 51 3.60 8.04 -30.24
CA ASN A 51 4.96 7.77 -29.77
C ASN A 51 5.14 7.79 -28.24
N LYS A 52 4.07 7.52 -27.49
CA LYS A 52 4.06 7.39 -26.03
C LYS A 52 3.40 6.08 -25.63
N ILE A 53 3.91 5.45 -24.57
CA ILE A 53 3.20 4.38 -23.85
C ILE A 53 2.10 5.05 -23.03
N VAL A 54 0.86 4.66 -23.28
CA VAL A 54 -0.32 5.29 -22.68
C VAL A 54 -0.98 4.33 -21.70
N ILE A 55 -1.19 4.79 -20.46
CA ILE A 55 -1.75 3.98 -19.37
C ILE A 55 -3.00 4.67 -18.81
N ASN A 56 -4.14 3.99 -18.82
CA ASN A 56 -5.33 4.42 -18.12
C ASN A 56 -5.30 3.98 -16.65
N ALA A 57 -4.81 4.85 -15.77
CA ALA A 57 -4.80 4.58 -14.34
C ALA A 57 -6.22 4.46 -13.74
N TRP A 58 -7.28 4.85 -14.43
CA TRP A 58 -8.68 4.70 -13.98
C TRP A 58 -9.33 3.41 -14.44
N ASN A 59 -8.57 2.51 -15.06
CA ASN A 59 -8.95 1.13 -15.32
C ASN A 59 -8.22 0.20 -14.33
N TYR A 60 -8.93 -0.74 -13.71
CA TYR A 60 -8.39 -1.67 -12.72
C TYR A 60 -7.24 -2.51 -13.27
N GLN A 61 -7.43 -3.13 -14.43
CA GLN A 61 -6.46 -4.05 -15.03
C GLN A 61 -5.20 -3.31 -15.49
N GLU A 62 -5.34 -2.11 -16.06
CA GLU A 62 -4.19 -1.29 -16.43
C GLU A 62 -3.42 -0.79 -15.20
N ARG A 63 -4.11 -0.37 -14.13
CA ARG A 63 -3.46 -0.02 -12.85
C ARG A 63 -2.78 -1.23 -12.23
N LEU A 64 -3.35 -2.43 -12.38
CA LEU A 64 -2.71 -3.68 -11.95
C LEU A 64 -1.43 -3.97 -12.75
N GLY A 65 -1.43 -3.71 -14.06
CA GLY A 65 -0.26 -3.84 -14.91
C GLY A 65 0.88 -2.88 -14.53
N VAL A 66 0.55 -1.70 -13.99
CA VAL A 66 1.55 -0.78 -13.43
C VAL A 66 2.28 -1.41 -12.25
N TYR A 67 1.55 -2.03 -11.31
CA TYR A 67 2.16 -2.75 -10.20
C TYR A 67 2.97 -3.97 -10.65
N LYS A 68 2.44 -4.73 -11.62
CA LYS A 68 3.12 -5.91 -12.19
C LYS A 68 4.44 -5.53 -12.86
N SER A 69 4.45 -4.43 -13.61
CA SER A 69 5.67 -3.87 -14.22
C SER A 69 6.74 -3.53 -13.15
N LEU A 70 6.33 -2.92 -12.03
CA LEU A 70 7.22 -2.62 -10.91
C LEU A 70 7.78 -3.89 -10.27
N LEU A 71 6.92 -4.87 -9.98
CA LEU A 71 7.31 -6.15 -9.40
C LEU A 71 8.29 -6.91 -10.30
N ASN A 72 8.02 -6.99 -11.59
CA ASN A 72 8.88 -7.67 -12.56
C ASN A 72 10.25 -7.01 -12.69
N SER A 73 10.27 -5.68 -12.84
CA SER A 73 11.51 -4.92 -13.01
C SER A 73 12.38 -4.91 -11.75
N SER A 74 11.75 -5.07 -10.57
CA SER A 74 12.43 -5.18 -9.28
C SER A 74 12.69 -6.61 -8.82
N ALA A 75 12.32 -7.65 -9.59
CA ALA A 75 12.41 -9.04 -9.12
C ALA A 75 13.83 -9.49 -8.77
N LYS A 76 14.83 -9.05 -9.57
CA LYS A 76 16.24 -9.39 -9.35
C LYS A 76 16.76 -9.00 -7.95
N TYR A 77 16.21 -7.93 -7.38
CA TYR A 77 16.61 -7.37 -6.08
C TYR A 77 16.09 -8.22 -4.92
N PHE A 78 14.98 -8.94 -5.14
CA PHE A 78 14.28 -9.71 -4.11
C PHE A 78 14.43 -11.22 -4.24
N SER A 79 15.27 -11.68 -5.18
CA SER A 79 15.50 -13.10 -5.47
C SER A 79 15.94 -13.95 -4.25
N ALA A 80 16.58 -13.33 -3.25
CA ALA A 80 17.00 -13.99 -2.02
C ALA A 80 15.91 -14.04 -0.93
N PHE A 81 14.77 -13.39 -1.12
CA PHE A 81 13.74 -13.21 -0.08
C PHE A 81 12.46 -14.02 -0.34
N GLY A 82 12.42 -14.80 -1.41
CA GLY A 82 11.33 -15.72 -1.70
C GLY A 82 11.37 -16.25 -3.14
N PRO A 83 10.79 -17.44 -3.39
CA PRO A 83 10.70 -17.98 -4.75
C PRO A 83 9.76 -17.11 -5.59
N GLN A 84 9.96 -17.09 -6.91
CA GLN A 84 9.04 -16.47 -7.87
C GLN A 84 8.62 -15.04 -7.50
N ASN A 85 9.58 -14.24 -6.98
CA ASN A 85 9.36 -12.85 -6.59
C ASN A 85 8.40 -12.64 -5.39
N THR A 86 8.00 -13.69 -4.67
CA THR A 86 7.05 -13.59 -3.54
C THR A 86 7.57 -12.72 -2.39
N GLY A 87 8.89 -12.69 -2.18
CA GLY A 87 9.56 -11.86 -1.17
C GLY A 87 9.70 -10.37 -1.51
N ASN A 88 9.10 -9.91 -2.62
CA ASN A 88 9.19 -8.52 -3.04
C ASN A 88 8.29 -7.62 -2.20
N ILE A 89 8.88 -6.64 -1.53
CA ILE A 89 8.15 -5.75 -0.61
C ILE A 89 7.15 -4.81 -1.33
N LEU A 90 7.14 -4.78 -2.66
CA LEU A 90 6.14 -4.04 -3.42
C LEU A 90 4.78 -4.74 -3.51
N TRP A 91 4.66 -6.01 -3.11
CA TRP A 91 3.39 -6.76 -3.13
C TRP A 91 2.28 -6.13 -2.30
N GLY A 92 2.63 -5.37 -1.27
CA GLY A 92 1.68 -4.57 -0.48
C GLY A 92 0.77 -3.68 -1.33
N LEU A 93 1.29 -3.10 -2.41
CA LEU A 93 0.54 -2.17 -3.26
C LEU A 93 -0.57 -2.87 -4.09
N PRO A 94 -0.27 -3.86 -4.96
CA PRO A 94 -1.31 -4.54 -5.75
C PRO A 94 -2.27 -5.36 -4.88
N LEU A 95 -1.83 -5.92 -3.75
CA LEU A 95 -2.73 -6.67 -2.87
C LEU A 95 -3.74 -5.76 -2.17
N GLN A 96 -3.33 -4.58 -1.70
CA GLN A 96 -4.27 -3.59 -1.17
C GLN A 96 -5.21 -3.05 -2.26
N HIS A 97 -4.73 -2.82 -3.47
CA HIS A 97 -5.57 -2.46 -4.62
C HIS A 97 -6.60 -3.54 -4.95
N ALA A 98 -6.20 -4.82 -4.91
CA ALA A 98 -7.09 -5.96 -5.08
C ALA A 98 -8.15 -6.06 -3.99
N TRP A 99 -7.80 -5.83 -2.72
CA TRP A 99 -8.76 -5.76 -1.63
C TRP A 99 -9.76 -4.60 -1.86
N GLN A 100 -9.30 -3.42 -2.28
CA GLN A 100 -10.19 -2.30 -2.60
C GLN A 100 -11.15 -2.64 -3.76
N PHE A 101 -10.65 -3.33 -4.80
CA PHE A 101 -11.47 -3.79 -5.92
C PHE A 101 -12.56 -4.78 -5.49
N ARG A 102 -12.17 -5.88 -4.82
CA ARG A 102 -13.11 -6.94 -4.40
C ARG A 102 -14.18 -6.46 -3.42
N THR A 103 -13.90 -5.39 -2.69
CA THR A 103 -14.81 -4.86 -1.67
C THR A 103 -15.67 -3.69 -2.17
N GLY A 104 -15.59 -3.36 -3.46
CA GLY A 104 -16.36 -2.28 -4.09
C GLY A 104 -15.84 -0.87 -3.77
N ARG A 105 -14.70 -0.75 -3.09
CA ARG A 105 -14.16 0.53 -2.65
C ARG A 105 -13.69 1.41 -3.80
N LEU A 106 -13.37 0.84 -4.97
CA LEU A 106 -12.94 1.60 -6.15
C LEU A 106 -14.10 2.14 -7.01
N ALA A 107 -15.33 1.65 -6.79
CA ALA A 107 -16.52 2.03 -7.56
C ALA A 107 -17.01 3.45 -7.20
N ASP A 108 -17.93 4.01 -7.98
CA ASP A 108 -18.55 5.31 -7.66
C ASP A 108 -19.49 5.21 -6.45
N PRO A 109 -19.15 5.78 -5.29
CA PRO A 109 -20.01 5.70 -4.10
C PRO A 109 -21.19 6.68 -4.15
N SER A 110 -21.18 7.66 -5.08
CA SER A 110 -22.22 8.69 -5.17
C SER A 110 -23.48 8.25 -5.90
N GLY A 111 -23.44 7.10 -6.60
CA GLY A 111 -24.52 6.59 -7.44
C GLY A 111 -24.80 7.42 -8.71
N ALA A 112 -23.93 8.38 -9.05
CA ALA A 112 -24.10 9.21 -10.23
C ALA A 112 -23.66 8.55 -11.53
N THR A 113 -22.77 7.55 -11.43
CA THR A 113 -22.27 6.74 -12.54
C THR A 113 -22.32 5.26 -12.15
N SER A 114 -22.28 4.38 -13.16
CA SER A 114 -22.16 2.93 -12.99
C SER A 114 -20.70 2.44 -12.99
N CYS A 115 -19.74 3.34 -12.79
CA CYS A 115 -18.31 3.02 -12.74
C CYS A 115 -18.00 2.07 -11.56
N GLY A 116 -17.40 0.92 -11.86
CA GLY A 116 -17.02 -0.10 -10.88
C GLY A 116 -18.16 -1.04 -10.45
N TYR A 117 -19.32 -0.97 -11.11
CA TYR A 117 -20.45 -1.87 -10.88
C TYR A 117 -20.61 -2.88 -12.04
N GLU A 118 -21.14 -4.07 -11.74
CA GLU A 118 -21.31 -5.16 -12.71
C GLU A 118 -22.25 -4.81 -13.88
N ASP A 119 -23.25 -3.96 -13.62
CA ASP A 119 -24.21 -3.47 -14.62
C ASP A 119 -23.69 -2.25 -15.42
N GLY A 120 -22.46 -1.81 -15.14
CA GLY A 120 -21.76 -0.73 -15.83
C GLY A 120 -20.41 -1.16 -16.38
N ASP A 121 -19.37 -0.38 -16.08
CA ASP A 121 -17.98 -0.74 -16.36
C ASP A 121 -17.32 -1.22 -15.07
N LEU A 122 -17.28 -2.53 -14.87
CA LEU A 122 -16.70 -3.16 -13.68
C LEU A 122 -15.23 -2.79 -13.46
N LEU A 123 -14.47 -2.54 -14.53
CA LEU A 123 -13.05 -2.22 -14.44
C LEU A 123 -12.79 -0.72 -14.22
N CYS A 124 -13.81 0.12 -14.36
CA CYS A 124 -13.71 1.53 -14.08
C CYS A 124 -13.45 1.80 -12.59
N GLN A 125 -12.51 2.69 -12.31
CA GLN A 125 -12.23 3.20 -10.98
C GLN A 125 -12.69 4.66 -10.89
N SER A 126 -13.55 4.98 -9.93
CA SER A 126 -14.18 6.29 -9.87
C SER A 126 -13.28 7.35 -9.23
N VAL A 127 -13.22 8.54 -9.82
CA VAL A 127 -12.61 9.73 -9.19
C VAL A 127 -13.42 10.29 -8.01
N ARG A 128 -14.64 9.78 -7.78
CA ARG A 128 -15.45 10.13 -6.61
C ARG A 128 -15.22 9.17 -5.44
N SER A 129 -14.56 8.04 -5.69
CA SER A 129 -14.12 7.14 -4.64
C SER A 129 -12.89 7.71 -3.94
N TRP A 130 -13.04 7.98 -2.65
CA TRP A 130 -11.91 8.33 -1.80
C TRP A 130 -10.79 7.28 -1.89
N TRP A 131 -11.14 5.99 -1.85
CA TRP A 131 -10.17 4.88 -1.93
C TRP A 131 -9.43 4.85 -3.26
N SER A 132 -10.12 5.04 -4.38
CA SER A 132 -9.52 5.09 -5.72
C SER A 132 -8.55 6.25 -5.86
N CYS A 133 -8.93 7.43 -5.37
CA CYS A 133 -8.11 8.64 -5.38
C CYS A 133 -6.87 8.50 -4.48
N MET A 134 -7.02 8.00 -3.25
CA MET A 134 -5.88 7.73 -2.37
C MET A 134 -4.94 6.67 -2.97
N ASN A 135 -5.50 5.60 -3.55
CA ASN A 135 -4.72 4.56 -4.20
C ASN A 135 -3.97 5.06 -5.44
N TYR A 136 -4.49 6.04 -6.19
CA TYR A 136 -3.75 6.67 -7.30
C TYR A 136 -2.37 7.16 -6.85
N TYR A 137 -2.30 7.78 -5.67
CA TYR A 137 -1.06 8.29 -5.09
C TYR A 137 -0.11 7.19 -4.58
N LEU A 138 -0.62 5.96 -4.44
CA LEU A 138 0.11 4.74 -4.09
C LEU A 138 0.32 3.82 -5.31
N ALA A 139 -0.14 4.22 -6.50
CA ALA A 139 0.01 3.48 -7.75
C ALA A 139 0.87 4.24 -8.75
N VAL A 140 0.38 5.41 -9.17
CA VAL A 140 0.98 6.19 -10.26
C VAL A 140 2.23 6.91 -9.81
N ILE A 141 2.24 7.46 -8.60
CA ILE A 141 3.40 8.19 -8.09
C ILE A 141 4.61 7.27 -7.84
N PRO A 142 4.50 6.11 -7.16
CA PRO A 142 5.60 5.17 -7.10
C PRO A 142 6.06 4.72 -8.48
N PHE A 143 5.13 4.48 -9.40
CA PHE A 143 5.47 4.10 -10.75
C PHE A 143 6.28 5.15 -11.51
N LEU A 144 5.86 6.41 -11.51
CA LEU A 144 6.59 7.50 -12.15
C LEU A 144 7.91 7.80 -11.42
N GLY A 145 7.97 7.59 -10.10
CA GLY A 145 9.22 7.61 -9.34
C GLY A 145 10.21 6.52 -9.80
N ALA A 146 9.71 5.33 -10.14
CA ALA A 146 10.53 4.26 -10.70
C ALA A 146 10.99 4.51 -12.14
N VAL A 147 10.14 5.15 -12.96
CA VAL A 147 10.52 5.63 -14.30
C VAL A 147 11.68 6.62 -14.20
N GLU A 148 11.55 7.63 -13.34
CA GLU A 148 12.58 8.63 -13.09
C GLU A 148 13.86 8.03 -12.52
N ALA A 149 13.76 7.02 -11.65
CA ALA A 149 14.90 6.30 -11.10
C ALA A 149 15.57 5.35 -12.12
N GLY A 150 15.03 5.21 -13.34
CA GLY A 150 15.57 4.35 -14.38
C GLY A 150 15.38 2.84 -14.13
N LEU A 151 14.42 2.45 -13.27
CA LEU A 151 14.16 1.04 -12.94
C LEU A 151 13.91 0.19 -14.19
N PHE A 152 13.22 0.75 -15.18
CA PHE A 152 12.83 0.09 -16.42
C PHE A 152 13.91 0.14 -17.52
N GLY A 153 15.08 0.73 -17.24
CA GLY A 153 16.13 0.95 -18.24
C GLY A 153 15.73 1.96 -19.31
N GLN A 154 16.34 1.84 -20.50
CA GLN A 154 16.02 2.71 -21.63
C GLN A 154 14.70 2.28 -22.27
N LEU A 155 13.67 3.13 -22.15
CA LEU A 155 12.38 2.93 -22.79
C LEU A 155 12.39 3.50 -24.22
N PRO A 156 11.77 2.80 -25.19
CA PRO A 156 11.66 3.30 -26.57
C PRO A 156 10.68 4.46 -26.72
N PHE A 157 9.76 4.63 -25.76
CA PHE A 157 8.73 5.66 -25.74
C PHE A 157 8.61 6.26 -24.35
N GLU A 158 8.22 7.53 -24.27
CA GLU A 158 7.86 8.16 -23.00
C GLU A 158 6.56 7.57 -22.45
N VAL A 159 6.41 7.55 -21.13
CA VAL A 159 5.18 7.10 -20.48
C VAL A 159 4.27 8.28 -20.15
N GLU A 160 2.99 8.13 -20.45
CA GLU A 160 1.95 9.11 -20.16
C GLU A 160 0.73 8.42 -19.53
N ILE A 161 0.30 8.95 -18.38
CA ILE A 161 -0.91 8.49 -17.70
C ILE A 161 -2.10 9.27 -18.25
N LEU A 162 -3.16 8.59 -18.63
CA LEU A 162 -4.37 9.26 -19.11
C LEU A 162 -5.08 9.99 -17.97
N PRO A 163 -5.48 11.26 -18.18
CA PRO A 163 -6.30 11.96 -17.22
C PRO A 163 -7.71 11.36 -17.13
N PRO A 164 -8.34 11.39 -15.95
CA PRO A 164 -9.76 11.08 -15.82
C PRO A 164 -10.60 12.13 -16.55
N GLU A 165 -11.91 11.89 -16.74
CA GLU A 165 -12.80 12.88 -17.36
C GLU A 165 -13.04 14.10 -16.44
N ASP A 166 -13.22 13.84 -15.14
CA ASP A 166 -13.45 14.83 -14.09
C ASP A 166 -12.26 14.92 -13.11
N GLN A 167 -12.15 16.02 -12.35
CA GLN A 167 -11.11 16.20 -11.32
C GLN A 167 -9.67 16.08 -11.84
N LYS A 168 -9.44 16.46 -13.10
CA LYS A 168 -8.13 16.36 -13.78
C LYS A 168 -7.01 17.10 -13.04
N ASP A 169 -7.31 18.22 -12.41
CA ASP A 169 -6.30 19.03 -11.74
C ASP A 169 -5.83 18.42 -10.41
N ASP A 170 -6.52 17.40 -9.91
CA ASP A 170 -6.19 16.74 -8.66
C ASP A 170 -5.08 15.71 -8.78
N PHE A 171 -4.71 15.32 -10.00
CA PHE A 171 -3.69 14.30 -10.28
C PHE A 171 -2.57 14.87 -11.16
N CYS A 172 -1.50 14.07 -11.30
CA CYS A 172 -0.40 14.35 -12.21
C CYS A 172 -0.16 13.15 -13.13
N TYR A 173 0.34 13.40 -14.33
CA TYR A 173 0.21 12.44 -15.45
C TYR A 173 1.53 12.05 -16.13
N SER A 174 2.62 12.71 -15.77
CA SER A 174 3.95 12.42 -16.27
C SER A 174 4.98 12.70 -15.18
N VAL A 175 6.20 12.20 -15.37
CA VAL A 175 7.31 12.47 -14.46
C VAL A 175 7.49 13.97 -14.23
N ALA A 176 7.54 14.76 -15.31
CA ALA A 176 7.73 16.21 -15.23
C ALA A 176 6.59 16.93 -14.50
N ASP A 177 5.34 16.54 -14.76
CA ASP A 177 4.15 17.12 -14.11
C ASP A 177 4.10 16.79 -12.61
N CYS A 178 4.34 15.53 -12.24
CA CYS A 178 4.39 15.12 -10.84
C CYS A 178 5.54 15.81 -10.10
N TRP A 179 6.71 15.93 -10.70
CA TRP A 179 7.84 16.67 -10.11
C TRP A 179 7.51 18.14 -9.86
N SER A 180 6.85 18.80 -10.82
CA SER A 180 6.46 20.20 -10.67
C SER A 180 5.45 20.41 -9.54
N ARG A 181 4.58 19.43 -9.27
CA ARG A 181 3.49 19.56 -8.28
C ARG A 181 3.84 19.05 -6.89
N MET A 182 4.66 18.00 -6.81
CA MET A 182 4.95 17.28 -5.57
C MET A 182 6.41 16.77 -5.52
N PRO A 183 7.40 17.69 -5.62
CA PRO A 183 8.81 17.32 -5.76
C PRO A 183 9.30 16.43 -4.61
N LYS A 184 8.93 16.73 -3.35
CA LYS A 184 9.29 15.90 -2.19
C LYS A 184 8.78 14.46 -2.31
N LEU A 185 7.56 14.27 -2.82
CA LEU A 185 6.99 12.93 -2.93
C LEU A 185 7.68 12.14 -4.05
N MET A 186 7.97 12.79 -5.17
CA MET A 186 8.78 12.21 -6.24
C MET A 186 10.19 11.86 -5.74
N ASP A 187 10.83 12.74 -4.97
CA ASP A 187 12.12 12.50 -4.31
C ASP A 187 12.08 11.26 -3.40
N ASP A 188 11.05 11.10 -2.57
CA ASP A 188 10.96 9.98 -1.63
C ASP A 188 10.78 8.63 -2.38
N TRP A 189 9.95 8.58 -3.42
CA TRP A 189 9.80 7.38 -4.25
C TRP A 189 11.04 7.11 -5.10
N LYS A 190 11.60 8.14 -5.72
CA LYS A 190 12.86 8.07 -6.45
C LYS A 190 13.96 7.52 -5.54
N ALA A 191 14.11 8.04 -4.33
CA ALA A 191 15.06 7.54 -3.36
C ALA A 191 14.84 6.04 -3.07
N PHE A 192 13.61 5.57 -2.87
CA PHE A 192 13.36 4.13 -2.68
C PHE A 192 13.90 3.27 -3.84
N PHE A 193 13.67 3.69 -5.08
CA PHE A 193 14.14 2.97 -6.27
C PHE A 193 15.64 3.21 -6.57
N GLU A 194 16.20 4.33 -6.11
CA GLU A 194 17.59 4.73 -6.32
C GLU A 194 18.56 4.27 -5.23
N VAL A 195 18.06 3.93 -4.03
CA VAL A 195 18.87 3.97 -2.81
C VAL A 195 20.20 3.23 -2.95
N ASN A 196 21.22 4.09 -3.09
CA ASN A 196 22.65 3.88 -3.23
C ASN A 196 23.03 2.58 -3.93
N ASN A 197 23.12 2.56 -5.27
CA ASN A 197 24.18 1.83 -6.00
C ASN A 197 24.63 0.52 -5.33
N VAL A 198 23.68 -0.35 -4.97
CA VAL A 198 23.93 -1.75 -4.62
C VAL A 198 24.17 -2.42 -5.97
N THR A 199 25.26 -2.06 -6.66
CA THR A 199 25.65 -2.69 -7.92
C THR A 199 24.53 -2.80 -8.98
N PHE A 200 23.75 -1.74 -9.24
CA PHE A 200 22.71 -1.82 -10.27
C PHE A 200 23.16 -1.40 -11.67
N PHE A 201 24.18 -0.55 -11.79
CA PHE A 201 24.69 -0.10 -13.11
C PHE A 201 26.19 0.20 -13.12
N SER A 202 27.03 -0.65 -12.54
CA SER A 202 28.48 -0.61 -12.81
C SER A 202 28.90 -1.82 -13.65
N PRO A 203 29.24 -1.65 -14.94
CA PRO A 203 29.80 -2.72 -15.77
C PRO A 203 31.23 -3.09 -15.35
N THR A 204 31.81 -2.40 -14.36
CA THR A 204 33.27 -2.37 -14.15
C THR A 204 33.76 -3.02 -12.87
N HIS A 205 32.91 -3.63 -12.04
CA HIS A 205 33.40 -4.34 -10.85
C HIS A 205 32.76 -5.74 -10.65
N PRO A 206 33.58 -6.81 -10.69
CA PRO A 206 33.12 -8.16 -10.40
C PRO A 206 32.89 -8.32 -8.89
N ALA A 207 31.71 -8.81 -8.54
CA ALA A 207 31.45 -9.65 -7.36
C ALA A 207 32.22 -9.31 -6.06
N THR A 208 31.99 -8.12 -5.49
CA THR A 208 32.16 -7.91 -4.05
C THR A 208 30.89 -7.28 -3.49
N SER A 209 30.03 -8.18 -3.01
CA SER A 209 28.73 -7.99 -2.36
C SER A 209 28.50 -6.61 -1.73
N SER A 210 27.67 -5.78 -2.37
CA SER A 210 26.87 -4.83 -1.62
C SER A 210 25.62 -5.58 -1.15
N SER A 211 25.47 -5.79 0.16
CA SER A 211 24.33 -6.53 0.70
C SER A 211 23.09 -5.64 0.68
N PHE A 212 22.07 -6.05 -0.09
CA PHE A 212 20.74 -5.47 0.02
C PHE A 212 20.26 -5.61 1.47
N LYS A 213 20.03 -4.47 2.14
CA LYS A 213 19.47 -4.45 3.50
C LYS A 213 17.96 -4.24 3.40
N LEU A 214 17.21 -5.33 3.50
CA LEU A 214 15.74 -5.32 3.43
C LEU A 214 15.11 -4.28 4.36
N ASP A 215 15.57 -4.17 5.60
CA ASP A 215 15.06 -3.18 6.57
C ASP A 215 15.27 -1.72 6.12
N HIS A 216 16.38 -1.41 5.42
CA HIS A 216 16.59 -0.08 4.87
C HIS A 216 15.63 0.20 3.71
N ALA A 217 15.48 -0.75 2.79
CA ALA A 217 14.56 -0.64 1.67
C ALA A 217 13.11 -0.46 2.14
N LEU A 218 12.69 -1.23 3.15
CA LEU A 218 11.41 -1.06 3.83
C LEU A 218 11.25 0.35 4.40
N GLY A 219 12.27 0.88 5.09
CA GLY A 219 12.20 2.24 5.63
C GLY A 219 11.98 3.33 4.59
N LEU A 220 12.61 3.21 3.41
CA LEU A 220 12.45 4.17 2.32
C LEU A 220 11.10 4.04 1.62
N MET A 221 10.69 2.81 1.33
CA MET A 221 9.38 2.53 0.76
C MET A 221 8.26 3.05 1.67
N TRP A 222 8.35 2.77 2.97
CA TRP A 222 7.38 3.25 3.95
C TRP A 222 7.39 4.77 4.09
N LYS A 223 8.56 5.42 4.06
CA LYS A 223 8.67 6.88 4.04
C LYS A 223 7.94 7.49 2.84
N ALA A 224 8.15 6.94 1.65
CA ALA A 224 7.48 7.38 0.43
C ALA A 224 5.96 7.12 0.49
N HIS A 225 5.58 5.93 0.96
CA HIS A 225 4.18 5.52 1.14
C HIS A 225 3.41 6.46 2.08
N VAL A 226 3.92 6.75 3.28
CA VAL A 226 3.24 7.68 4.20
C VAL A 226 3.26 9.12 3.70
N THR A 227 4.28 9.51 2.91
CA THR A 227 4.30 10.83 2.26
C THR A 227 3.22 10.91 1.16
N SER A 228 2.97 9.83 0.40
CA SER A 228 1.85 9.76 -0.55
C SER A 228 0.51 9.97 0.16
N ILE A 229 0.28 9.25 1.26
CA ILE A 229 -0.95 9.38 2.06
C ILE A 229 -1.09 10.80 2.61
N ALA A 230 -0.03 11.35 3.22
CA ALA A 230 -0.06 12.69 3.80
C ALA A 230 -0.33 13.80 2.76
N TYR A 231 0.13 13.62 1.51
CA TYR A 231 -0.18 14.54 0.42
C TYR A 231 -1.63 14.40 -0.07
N ALA A 232 -2.10 13.17 -0.25
CA ALA A 232 -3.42 12.88 -0.82
C ALA A 232 -4.58 13.13 0.15
N LEU A 233 -4.39 12.86 1.45
CA LEU A 233 -5.44 12.92 2.46
C LEU A 233 -6.20 14.26 2.51
N PRO A 234 -5.55 15.44 2.66
CA PRO A 234 -6.27 16.71 2.68
C PRO A 234 -6.94 17.04 1.34
N LYS A 235 -6.42 16.50 0.23
CA LYS A 235 -6.94 16.74 -1.12
C LYS A 235 -8.28 16.05 -1.35
N PHE A 236 -8.41 14.82 -0.86
CA PHE A 236 -9.61 14.00 -1.08
C PHE A 236 -10.55 13.94 0.11
N GLN A 237 -10.34 14.75 1.15
CA GLN A 237 -11.22 14.80 2.33
C GLN A 237 -12.70 14.97 1.94
N ASP A 238 -12.99 15.81 0.95
CA ASP A 238 -14.35 16.05 0.46
C ASP A 238 -15.00 14.83 -0.22
N SER A 239 -14.20 13.86 -0.69
CA SER A 239 -14.74 12.61 -1.27
C SER A 239 -15.31 11.67 -0.21
N LEU A 240 -14.93 11.84 1.07
CA LEU A 240 -15.48 11.04 2.17
C LEU A 240 -16.99 11.26 2.35
N LYS A 241 -17.53 12.41 1.92
CA LYS A 241 -18.97 12.73 2.02
C LYS A 241 -19.87 11.80 1.20
N TYR A 242 -19.29 11.07 0.23
CA TYR A 242 -20.03 10.10 -0.57
C TYR A 242 -20.08 8.72 0.07
N LEU A 243 -19.34 8.49 1.17
CA LEU A 243 -19.34 7.24 1.92
C LEU A 243 -20.30 7.34 3.12
N SER A 244 -20.71 6.18 3.65
CA SER A 244 -21.38 6.12 4.95
C SER A 244 -20.46 6.64 6.05
N ASP A 245 -21.01 7.12 7.17
CA ASP A 245 -20.18 7.58 8.28
C ASP A 245 -19.24 6.47 8.79
N PRO A 246 -19.67 5.20 8.96
CA PRO A 246 -18.78 4.10 9.33
C PRO A 246 -17.61 3.89 8.36
N GLU A 247 -17.85 3.93 7.04
CA GLU A 247 -16.80 3.68 6.05
C GLU A 247 -15.85 4.87 5.89
N ALA A 248 -16.38 6.10 5.89
CA ALA A 248 -15.56 7.31 5.86
C ALA A 248 -14.58 7.36 7.06
N ASN A 249 -15.11 7.05 8.24
CA ASN A 249 -14.34 6.92 9.45
C ASN A 249 -13.27 5.82 9.38
N PHE A 250 -13.60 4.67 8.80
CA PHE A 250 -12.64 3.59 8.61
C PHE A 250 -11.50 3.99 7.66
N GLY A 251 -11.78 4.75 6.59
CA GLY A 251 -10.75 5.32 5.72
C GLY A 251 -9.74 6.20 6.48
N GLU A 252 -10.23 7.06 7.38
CA GLU A 252 -9.36 7.87 8.26
C GLU A 252 -8.60 7.01 9.29
N ASP A 253 -9.29 6.07 9.94
CA ASP A 253 -8.70 5.17 10.94
C ASP A 253 -7.56 4.34 10.30
N TRP A 254 -7.80 3.83 9.08
CA TRP A 254 -6.82 3.07 8.29
C TRP A 254 -5.63 3.93 7.90
N SER A 255 -5.86 5.12 7.36
CA SER A 255 -4.80 6.06 6.99
C SER A 255 -3.89 6.38 8.18
N ASN A 256 -4.47 6.57 9.37
CA ASN A 256 -3.69 6.82 10.57
C ASN A 256 -2.88 5.59 11.02
N ALA A 257 -3.48 4.40 10.96
CA ALA A 257 -2.81 3.17 11.36
C ALA A 257 -1.62 2.83 10.45
N VAL A 258 -1.68 3.17 9.16
CA VAL A 258 -0.56 2.98 8.23
C VAL A 258 0.71 3.71 8.71
N GLU A 259 0.61 4.87 9.36
CA GLU A 259 1.78 5.56 9.93
C GLU A 259 2.45 4.75 11.06
N PHE A 260 1.67 4.00 11.84
CA PHE A 260 2.20 3.12 12.87
C PHE A 260 2.83 1.86 12.28
N LEU A 261 2.23 1.27 11.24
CA LEU A 261 2.80 0.15 10.49
C LEU A 261 4.14 0.55 9.86
N ALA A 262 4.16 1.71 9.20
CA ALA A 262 5.32 2.28 8.54
C ALA A 262 6.51 2.45 9.49
N ALA A 263 6.26 2.97 10.70
CA ALA A 263 7.30 3.14 11.70
C ALA A 263 8.00 1.81 12.07
N THR A 264 7.31 0.67 11.98
CA THR A 264 7.89 -0.65 12.28
C THR A 264 8.68 -1.27 11.13
N HIS A 265 8.73 -0.61 9.97
CA HIS A 265 9.19 -1.23 8.72
C HIS A 265 8.47 -2.57 8.49
N PHE A 266 7.14 -2.53 8.56
CA PHE A 266 6.33 -3.73 8.41
C PHE A 266 6.59 -4.39 7.05
N ASN A 267 6.78 -5.71 7.01
CA ASN A 267 7.09 -6.40 5.76
C ASN A 267 5.82 -6.51 4.89
N THR A 268 5.95 -6.16 3.61
CA THR A 268 4.82 -6.11 2.65
C THR A 268 5.07 -7.00 1.44
N ASP A 269 5.71 -8.13 1.68
CA ASP A 269 5.80 -9.22 0.71
C ASP A 269 4.43 -9.89 0.49
N LEU A 270 4.34 -10.78 -0.51
CA LEU A 270 3.11 -11.47 -0.88
C LEU A 270 2.49 -12.24 0.31
N PRO A 271 3.20 -13.20 0.96
CA PRO A 271 2.61 -14.02 2.01
C PRO A 271 2.24 -13.19 3.25
N THR A 272 3.08 -12.24 3.67
CA THR A 272 2.79 -11.41 4.85
C THR A 272 1.57 -10.54 4.59
N THR A 273 1.50 -9.88 3.43
CA THR A 273 0.37 -9.02 3.12
C THR A 273 -0.93 -9.83 3.01
N ASN A 274 -0.91 -10.99 2.34
CA ASN A 274 -2.07 -11.90 2.28
C ASN A 274 -2.53 -12.34 3.66
N LYS A 275 -1.60 -12.75 4.53
CA LYS A 275 -1.89 -13.14 5.90
C LYS A 275 -2.58 -12.05 6.72
N PHE A 276 -2.22 -10.79 6.54
CA PHE A 276 -2.77 -9.70 7.34
C PHE A 276 -4.04 -9.08 6.75
N GLN A 277 -4.17 -9.02 5.43
CA GLN A 277 -5.32 -8.36 4.81
C GLN A 277 -6.65 -9.11 4.99
N VAL A 278 -6.63 -10.41 5.33
CA VAL A 278 -7.86 -11.17 5.66
C VAL A 278 -8.61 -10.60 6.87
N PHE A 279 -7.93 -9.82 7.72
CA PHE A 279 -8.53 -9.17 8.88
C PHE A 279 -9.10 -7.78 8.58
N LEU A 280 -8.94 -7.29 7.35
CA LEU A 280 -9.62 -6.08 6.90
C LEU A 280 -11.11 -6.35 6.61
N PRO A 281 -11.96 -5.33 6.63
CA PRO A 281 -13.37 -5.47 6.30
C PRO A 281 -13.58 -6.10 4.90
N PRO A 282 -14.32 -7.22 4.79
CA PRO A 282 -14.57 -7.90 3.52
C PRO A 282 -15.62 -7.19 2.64
N ARG A 283 -16.21 -6.10 3.14
CA ARG A 283 -17.12 -5.20 2.43
C ARG A 283 -16.94 -3.77 2.94
N MET A 284 -17.54 -2.80 2.27
CA MET A 284 -17.72 -1.46 2.83
C MET A 284 -18.57 -1.51 4.10
N LEU A 285 -18.21 -0.69 5.08
CA LEU A 285 -19.01 -0.51 6.29
C LEU A 285 -20.26 0.32 5.95
N VAL A 286 -21.36 0.02 6.61
CA VAL A 286 -22.67 0.65 6.35
C VAL A 286 -23.30 1.12 7.64
N GLU A 287 -24.31 1.99 7.51
CA GLU A 287 -25.09 2.42 8.66
C GLU A 287 -25.69 1.22 9.41
N GLY A 288 -25.53 1.21 10.74
CA GLY A 288 -25.93 0.10 11.60
C GLY A 288 -24.81 -0.89 11.94
N ASP A 289 -23.65 -0.84 11.27
CA ASP A 289 -22.49 -1.64 11.67
C ASP A 289 -21.96 -1.19 13.03
N VAL A 290 -21.92 -2.10 14.00
CA VAL A 290 -21.36 -1.87 15.35
C VAL A 290 -19.98 -2.50 15.40
N LEU A 291 -18.91 -1.69 15.40
CA LEU A 291 -17.51 -2.11 15.22
C LEU A 291 -17.05 -3.32 16.06
N SER A 292 -17.60 -3.53 17.24
CA SER A 292 -17.24 -4.66 18.12
C SER A 292 -18.02 -5.94 17.86
N SER A 293 -19.05 -5.91 17.01
CA SER A 293 -20.03 -6.97 16.87
C SER A 293 -20.75 -6.95 15.51
N ILE A 294 -20.04 -6.66 14.43
CA ILE A 294 -20.56 -6.81 13.06
C ILE A 294 -20.75 -8.32 12.82
N SER A 295 -21.98 -8.74 12.58
CA SER A 295 -22.39 -10.15 12.65
C SER A 295 -21.82 -11.01 11.53
N ASP A 296 -21.59 -10.43 10.36
CA ASP A 296 -21.00 -11.11 9.20
C ASP A 296 -19.47 -11.01 9.16
N PHE A 297 -18.84 -10.43 10.20
CA PHE A 297 -17.39 -10.33 10.32
C PHE A 297 -16.87 -11.34 11.34
N SER A 298 -15.66 -11.83 11.13
CA SER A 298 -14.98 -12.66 12.12
C SER A 298 -14.68 -11.87 13.40
N PRO A 299 -14.49 -12.54 14.55
CA PRO A 299 -14.05 -11.87 15.78
C PRO A 299 -12.76 -11.06 15.59
N GLN A 300 -11.82 -11.57 14.78
CA GLN A 300 -10.55 -10.92 14.50
C GLN A 300 -10.73 -9.66 13.64
N GLN A 301 -11.62 -9.69 12.63
CA GLN A 301 -11.98 -8.50 11.84
C GLN A 301 -12.58 -7.40 12.72
N ASN A 302 -13.54 -7.75 13.59
CA ASN A 302 -14.11 -6.82 14.56
C ASN A 302 -13.05 -6.24 15.53
N LYS A 303 -12.15 -7.10 16.06
CA LYS A 303 -11.05 -6.68 16.94
C LYS A 303 -10.10 -5.71 16.25
N VAL A 304 -9.74 -5.96 14.99
CA VAL A 304 -8.89 -5.06 14.19
C VAL A 304 -9.58 -3.71 14.01
N LEU A 305 -10.84 -3.69 13.59
CA LEU A 305 -11.61 -2.44 13.44
C LEU A 305 -11.66 -1.60 14.72
N VAL A 306 -11.96 -2.21 15.87
CA VAL A 306 -11.96 -1.52 17.16
C VAL A 306 -10.57 -0.97 17.49
N SER A 307 -9.52 -1.73 17.19
CA SER A 307 -8.13 -1.35 17.47
C SER A 307 -7.69 -0.16 16.62
N LEU A 308 -8.01 -0.17 15.31
CA LEU A 308 -7.76 0.95 14.39
C LEU A 308 -8.46 2.23 14.86
N ARG A 309 -9.75 2.12 15.20
CA ARG A 309 -10.55 3.24 15.72
C ARG A 309 -9.98 3.79 17.03
N ALA A 310 -9.60 2.92 17.96
CA ALA A 310 -9.03 3.32 19.24
C ALA A 310 -7.69 4.04 19.05
N LEU A 311 -6.83 3.51 18.17
CA LEU A 311 -5.54 4.10 17.83
C LEU A 311 -5.71 5.50 17.23
N HIS A 312 -6.56 5.63 16.21
CA HIS A 312 -6.82 6.93 15.57
C HIS A 312 -7.41 7.94 16.55
N LYS A 313 -8.43 7.57 17.35
CA LYS A 313 -8.99 8.46 18.37
C LYS A 313 -7.95 8.90 19.38
N ALA A 314 -7.14 7.98 19.91
CA ALA A 314 -6.09 8.32 20.87
C ALA A 314 -5.06 9.27 20.26
N ASN A 315 -4.63 9.01 19.02
CA ASN A 315 -3.65 9.83 18.32
C ASN A 315 -4.20 11.24 18.02
N LYS A 316 -5.45 11.33 17.58
CA LYS A 316 -6.15 12.60 17.31
C LYS A 316 -6.33 13.43 18.59
N LEU A 317 -6.84 12.85 19.66
CA LEU A 317 -7.11 13.53 20.94
C LEU A 317 -5.83 14.07 21.61
N THR A 318 -4.68 13.48 21.31
CA THR A 318 -3.39 13.84 21.91
C THR A 318 -2.49 14.65 20.98
N GLY A 319 -3.00 15.09 19.83
CA GLY A 319 -2.23 15.88 18.86
C GLY A 319 -1.03 15.12 18.28
N GLY A 320 -1.17 13.81 18.06
CA GLY A 320 -0.15 12.97 17.44
C GLY A 320 0.92 12.42 18.40
N LEU A 321 0.78 12.61 19.71
CA LEU A 321 1.81 12.21 20.68
C LEU A 321 2.10 10.69 20.67
N PRO A 322 1.11 9.78 20.66
CA PRO A 322 1.32 8.34 20.57
C PRO A 322 2.17 7.96 19.37
N LEU A 323 1.87 8.51 18.19
CA LEU A 323 2.66 8.23 16.98
C LEU A 323 4.10 8.72 17.11
N LYS A 324 4.32 9.93 17.64
CA LYS A 324 5.68 10.47 17.85
C LYS A 324 6.50 9.59 18.80
N LEU A 325 5.89 9.12 19.89
CA LEU A 325 6.53 8.20 20.84
C LEU A 325 6.81 6.84 20.19
N TRP A 326 5.86 6.33 19.40
CA TRP A 326 6.00 5.10 18.64
C TRP A 326 7.16 5.18 17.65
N GLN A 327 7.21 6.21 16.80
CA GLN A 327 8.31 6.45 15.85
C GLN A 327 9.66 6.54 16.56
N LYS A 328 9.71 7.21 17.72
CA LYS A 328 10.93 7.26 18.54
C LYS A 328 11.35 5.86 19.03
N ALA A 329 10.41 5.05 19.51
CA ALA A 329 10.68 3.68 19.93
C ALA A 329 11.17 2.81 18.76
N MET A 330 10.58 3.00 17.57
CA MET A 330 10.92 2.27 16.35
C MET A 330 12.19 2.79 15.63
N SER A 331 12.89 3.79 16.19
CA SER A 331 14.13 4.30 15.60
C SER A 331 15.28 3.28 15.59
N THR A 332 15.16 2.20 16.36
CA THR A 332 16.12 1.09 16.42
C THR A 332 15.55 -0.19 15.82
N GLU A 333 16.41 -1.07 15.30
CA GLU A 333 16.00 -2.36 14.74
C GLU A 333 15.28 -3.24 15.78
N ALA A 334 15.81 -3.32 17.00
CA ALA A 334 15.18 -4.03 18.11
C ALA A 334 13.80 -3.45 18.46
N GLY A 335 13.66 -2.12 18.43
CA GLY A 335 12.38 -1.45 18.61
C GLY A 335 11.38 -1.86 17.54
N ARG A 336 11.79 -1.84 16.26
CA ARG A 336 10.96 -2.27 15.12
C ARG A 336 10.53 -3.74 15.23
N GLU A 337 11.43 -4.62 15.64
CA GLU A 337 11.11 -6.04 15.83
C GLU A 337 10.03 -6.25 16.90
N ILE A 338 10.14 -5.57 18.04
CA ILE A 338 9.11 -5.60 19.09
C ILE A 338 7.80 -4.99 18.56
N GLY A 339 7.88 -3.90 17.79
CA GLY A 339 6.73 -3.26 17.18
C GLY A 339 5.97 -4.20 16.24
N ARG A 340 6.67 -4.94 15.38
CA ARG A 340 6.07 -5.94 14.49
C ARG A 340 5.38 -7.06 15.27
N LYS A 341 6.01 -7.58 16.33
CA LYS A 341 5.40 -8.59 17.22
C LYS A 341 4.12 -8.09 17.89
N LEU A 342 4.07 -6.81 18.27
CA LEU A 342 2.85 -6.19 18.82
C LEU A 342 1.73 -6.14 17.77
N ILE A 343 2.05 -5.77 16.52
CA ILE A 343 1.08 -5.78 15.42
C ILE A 343 0.57 -7.20 15.14
N GLU A 344 1.46 -8.19 15.10
CA GLU A 344 1.12 -9.61 14.94
C GLU A 344 0.19 -10.12 16.05
N SER A 345 0.35 -9.63 17.28
CA SER A 345 -0.51 -10.02 18.41
C SER A 345 -1.97 -9.54 18.30
N LEU A 346 -2.23 -8.53 17.46
CA LEU A 346 -3.59 -8.07 17.20
C LEU A 346 -4.38 -9.12 16.42
N THR A 347 -3.70 -9.86 15.55
CA THR A 347 -4.28 -10.86 14.66
C THR A 347 -4.20 -12.29 15.21
N SER A 348 -3.46 -12.51 16.30
CA SER A 348 -3.48 -13.77 17.05
C SER A 348 -4.76 -13.89 17.90
N SER A 349 -5.28 -15.12 17.99
CA SER A 349 -6.46 -15.49 18.79
C SER A 349 -6.14 -15.56 20.28
#